data_AF-A0A9D6USC3-F1
#
_entry.id   AF-A0A9D6USC3-F1
#
_cell.length_a   1.000
_cell.length_b   1.000
_cell.length_c   1.000
_cell.angle_alpha   90.00
_cell.angle_beta   90.00
_cell.angle_gamma   90.00
#
_symmetry.space_group_name_H-M   'P 1'
#
loop_
_entity.id
_entity.type
_entity.pdbx_description
1 polymer ?
#
loop_
_entity_poly.entity_id
_entity_poly.type
_entity_poly.pdbx_seq_one_letter_code
_entity_poly.pdbx_strand_id
1 'polypeptide(L)' 'MSAIFSKQFDTKLRLAAGAAILLLGAAGAVLGYLLHPKQLDTGYTPEQPVPYSHKLHAGNLGLDCLY' A
#
# COMPACT_ATOMS: atom_id res chain seq x y z
N MET A 1 -48.45 -23.14 -1.69
CA MET A 1 -47.33 -22.97 -0.74
C MET A 1 -46.94 -21.50 -0.76
N SER A 2 -46.91 -20.84 0.40
CA SER A 2 -46.46 -19.44 0.50
C SER A 2 -44.93 -19.39 0.36
N ALA A 3 -44.42 -18.38 -0.35
CA ALA A 3 -43.00 -18.17 -0.48
C ALA A 3 -42.42 -17.68 0.86
N ILE A 4 -41.32 -18.30 1.31
CA ILE A 4 -40.65 -17.99 2.58
C ILE A 4 -39.98 -16.60 2.53
N PHE A 5 -39.58 -16.12 1.34
CA PHE A 5 -38.93 -14.82 1.16
C PHE A 5 -39.72 -13.92 0.22
N SER A 6 -39.71 -12.61 0.51
CA SER A 6 -40.34 -11.60 -0.33
C SER A 6 -39.47 -11.28 -1.55
N LYS A 7 -40.08 -10.80 -2.64
CA LYS A 7 -39.34 -10.38 -3.84
C LYS A 7 -38.33 -9.26 -3.55
N GLN A 8 -38.63 -8.39 -2.58
CA GLN A 8 -37.74 -7.32 -2.15
C GLN A 8 -36.47 -7.85 -1.47
N PHE A 9 -36.55 -9.01 -0.81
CA PHE A 9 -35.39 -9.63 -0.19
C PHE A 9 -34.34 -10.02 -1.23
N ASP A 10 -34.76 -10.61 -2.35
CA ASP A 10 -33.85 -10.95 -3.46
C ASP A 10 -33.19 -9.70 -4.06
N THR A 11 -33.95 -8.61 -4.28
CA THR A 11 -33.37 -7.35 -4.77
C THR A 11 -32.36 -6.75 -3.79
N LYS A 12 -32.69 -6.70 -2.49
CA LYS A 12 -31.79 -6.17 -1.45
C LYS A 12 -30.54 -7.02 -1.31
N LEU A 13 -30.67 -8.35 -1.36
CA LEU A 13 -29.55 -9.28 -1.27
C LEU A 13 -28.57 -9.08 -2.43
N ARG A 14 -29.09 -8.96 -3.66
CA ARG A 14 -28.25 -8.72 -4.85
C ARG A 14 -27.51 -7.39 -4.80
N LEU A 15 -28.19 -6.33 -4.34
CA LEU A 15 -27.57 -5.01 -4.17
C LEU A 15 -26.50 -5.04 -3.07
N ALA A 16 -26.79 -5.67 -1.94
CA ALA A 16 -25.84 -5.81 -0.85
C ALA A 16 -24.60 -6.62 -1.27
N ALA A 17 -24.80 -7.72 -2.01
CA ALA A 17 -23.70 -8.53 -2.54
C ALA A 17 -22.85 -7.74 -3.55
N GLY A 18 -23.48 -7.01 -4.48
CA GLY A 18 -22.76 -6.16 -5.43
C GLY A 18 -21.98 -5.04 -4.74
N ALA A 19 -22.58 -4.36 -3.77
CA ALA A 19 -21.91 -3.34 -2.98
C ALA A 19 -20.72 -3.90 -2.19
N ALA A 20 -20.88 -5.07 -1.57
CA ALA A 20 -19.80 -5.73 -0.83
C ALA A 20 -18.61 -6.05 -1.74
N ILE A 21 -18.86 -6.60 -2.94
CA ILE A 21 -17.80 -6.91 -3.91
C ILE A 21 -17.05 -5.64 -4.35
N LEU A 22 -17.77 -4.57 -4.66
CA LEU A 22 -17.16 -3.30 -5.07
C LEU A 22 -16.33 -2.68 -3.95
N LEU A 23 -16.84 -2.68 -2.73
CA LEU A 23 -16.12 -2.15 -1.56
C LEU A 23 -14.87 -2.96 -1.26
N LEU A 24 -14.95 -4.28 -1.30
CA LEU A 24 -13.80 -5.16 -1.10
C LEU A 24 -12.74 -4.99 -2.20
N GLY A 25 -13.17 -4.87 -3.47
CA GLY A 25 -12.27 -4.62 -4.59
C GLY A 25 -11.56 -3.26 -4.47
N ALA A 26 -12.30 -2.20 -4.14
CA ALA A 26 -11.74 -0.87 -3.93
C ALA A 26 -10.75 -0.85 -2.75
N ALA A 27 -11.11 -1.48 -1.63
CA ALA A 27 -10.23 -1.60 -0.47
C ALA A 27 -8.94 -2.35 -0.82
N GLY A 28 -9.04 -3.47 -1.55
CA GLY A 28 -7.88 -4.24 -2.01
C GLY A 28 -6.96 -3.43 -2.94
N ALA A 29 -7.53 -2.64 -3.85
CA ALA A 29 -6.76 -1.81 -4.77
C ALA A 29 -6.00 -0.68 -4.03
N VAL A 30 -6.66 -0.02 -3.08
CA VAL A 30 -6.02 1.03 -2.26
C VAL A 30 -4.89 0.44 -1.42
N LEU A 31 -5.15 -0.69 -0.75
CA LEU A 31 -4.14 -1.35 0.07
C LEU A 31 -2.96 -1.84 -0.77
N GLY A 32 -3.22 -2.43 -1.95
CA GLY A 32 -2.19 -2.89 -2.86
C GLY A 32 -1.29 -1.75 -3.38
N TYR A 33 -1.86 -0.57 -3.61
CA TYR A 33 -1.08 0.60 -4.03
C TYR A 33 -0.20 1.14 -2.90
N LEU A 34 -0.76 1.32 -1.70
CA LEU A 34 -0.05 1.93 -0.57
C LEU A 34 1.04 1.01 0.01
N LEU A 35 0.81 -0.29 0.01
CA LEU A 35 1.75 -1.28 0.54
C LEU A 35 2.75 -1.77 -0.50
N HIS A 36 2.78 -1.13 -1.66
CA HIS A 36 3.73 -1.49 -2.70
C HIS A 36 5.17 -1.13 -2.25
N PRO A 37 6.16 -2.03 -2.34
CA PRO A 37 7.53 -1.79 -1.85
C PRO A 37 8.18 -0.52 -2.40
N LYS A 38 7.82 -0.13 -3.63
CA LYS A 38 8.30 1.14 -4.23
C LYS A 38 7.83 2.40 -3.50
N GLN A 39 6.76 2.33 -2.72
CA GLN A 39 6.30 3.43 -1.87
C GLN A 39 6.91 3.33 -0.47
N LEU A 40 7.26 2.12 -0.04
CA LEU A 40 7.73 1.83 1.31
C LEU A 40 9.25 2.07 1.48
N ASP A 41 10.07 1.84 0.45
CA ASP A 41 11.54 1.91 0.56
C ASP A 41 12.14 3.28 0.15
N THR A 42 11.51 4.36 0.62
CA THR A 42 12.04 5.73 0.47
C THR A 42 13.03 6.01 1.60
N GLY A 43 14.31 6.24 1.29
CA GLY A 43 15.34 6.38 2.33
C GLY A 43 15.77 5.05 2.95
N TYR A 44 15.53 3.93 2.26
CA TYR A 44 16.11 2.64 2.61
C TYR A 44 17.65 2.74 2.66
N THR A 45 18.23 2.50 3.84
CA THR A 45 19.67 2.53 4.10
C THR A 45 20.11 1.23 4.78
N PRO A 46 20.61 0.25 4.02
CA PRO A 46 21.02 -1.04 4.56
C PRO A 46 22.30 -0.91 5.41
N GLU A 47 22.51 -1.88 6.31
CA GLU A 47 23.75 -1.96 7.08
C GLU A 47 24.93 -2.14 6.14
N GLN A 48 25.84 -1.19 6.22
CA GLN A 48 26.98 -1.18 5.34
C GLN A 48 28.05 -2.10 5.94
N PRO A 49 28.65 -2.98 5.14
CA PRO A 49 29.73 -3.84 5.61
C PRO A 49 30.97 -3.05 6.06
N VAL A 50 31.05 -1.76 5.72
CA VAL A 50 32.10 -0.81 6.10
C VAL A 50 31.42 0.46 6.60
N PRO A 51 31.92 1.10 7.69
CA PRO A 51 31.29 2.29 8.28
C PRO A 51 31.60 3.56 7.48
N TYR A 52 31.15 3.59 6.23
CA TYR A 52 31.29 4.74 5.36
C TYR A 52 30.35 5.88 5.79
N SER A 53 30.85 7.12 5.75
CA SER A 53 30.08 8.28 6.22
C SER A 53 30.12 9.42 5.21
N HIS A 54 29.04 9.61 4.46
CA HIS A 54 28.89 10.78 3.58
C HIS A 54 29.03 12.11 4.33
N LYS A 55 28.58 12.17 5.58
CA LYS A 55 28.68 13.37 6.42
C LYS A 55 30.13 13.75 6.71
N LEU A 56 30.98 12.76 7.00
CA LEU A 56 32.40 13.02 7.25
C LEU A 56 33.09 13.51 5.98
N HIS A 57 32.89 12.81 4.86
CA HIS A 57 33.61 13.07 3.63
C HIS A 57 33.12 14.37 2.96
N ALA A 58 31.84 14.45 2.62
CA ALA A 58 31.28 15.58 1.88
C ALA A 58 30.90 16.78 2.76
N GLY A 59 30.72 16.57 4.07
CA GLY A 59 30.38 17.63 5.01
C GLY A 59 31.62 18.24 5.68
N ASN A 60 32.33 17.42 6.45
CA ASN A 60 33.36 17.93 7.36
C ASN A 60 34.72 18.10 6.68
N LEU A 61 35.10 17.14 5.84
CA LEU A 61 36.36 17.20 5.11
C LEU A 61 36.24 18.07 3.85
N GLY A 62 35.01 18.43 3.48
CA GLY A 62 34.74 19.21 2.27
C GLY A 62 35.27 18.51 1.03
N LEU A 63 35.40 17.17 1.07
CA LEU A 63 35.68 16.40 -0.13
C LEU A 63 34.51 16.65 -1.06
N ASP A 64 34.81 17.13 -2.25
CA ASP A 64 33.78 17.36 -3.24
C ASP A 64 32.95 16.09 -3.41
N CYS A 65 31.64 16.20 -3.64
CA CYS A 65 30.76 15.04 -3.88
C CYS A 65 31.16 14.20 -5.11
N LEU A 66 32.22 14.63 -5.81
CA LEU A 66 32.83 14.03 -7.00
C LEU A 66 34.13 13.28 -6.67
N TYR A 67 34.63 13.37 -5.44
CA TYR A 67 35.76 12.61 -4.92
C TYR A 67 35.27 11.35 -4.21
#